data_AF-A0AAU3APC3-F1
#
_entry.id   AF-A0AAU3APC3-F1
#
_cell.length_a   1.000
_cell.length_b   1.000
_cell.length_c   1.000
_cell.angle_alpha   90.00
_cell.angle_beta   90.00
_cell.angle_gamma   90.00
#
_symmetry.space_group_name_H-M   'P 1'
#
loop_
_entity.id
_entity.type
_entity.pdbx_description
1 polymer ?
#
loop_
_entity_poly.entity_id
_entity_poly.type
_entity_poly.pdbx_seq_one_letter_code
_entity_poly.pdbx_strand_id
1 'polypeptide(L)'
;MTTPFDAIVLAGGAARRLGGADKPGVRVGGRALLDRVLAACAGAGVTVVVGGRRTTARPVVWTREEPAGGGPLAALDAGLRLTTAPSVLALSADLPFLGEPTVTGLLDALGTGGREGVLCVDESGRAQPLVAVYRAEPLRRELALLAAEHGGLGGLPLRLLTRELDLVHLPAPQPLASFDCDTWEDIAAARARIREHGNVLDEWITAVKDELGIDLDVDTGVLLDLARDAAHGVARPAAPLTTFLVGYAAAKAGGEGADVAEAARKAAALANRWAAEKDELNP
;
A
#
# COMPACT_ATOMS: atom_id res chain seq x y z
N MET A 1 17.68 -10.32 5.65
CA MET A 1 16.79 -11.46 5.32
C MET A 1 15.38 -10.99 5.64
N THR A 2 14.52 -10.87 4.63
CA THR A 2 13.13 -10.44 4.83
C THR A 2 12.37 -11.51 5.60
N THR A 3 11.73 -11.13 6.70
CA THR A 3 10.91 -12.06 7.51
C THR A 3 9.73 -12.56 6.65
N PRO A 4 9.56 -13.87 6.42
CA PRO A 4 8.44 -14.37 5.63
C PRO A 4 7.11 -14.12 6.36
N PHE A 5 6.13 -13.57 5.65
CA PHE A 5 4.85 -13.17 6.23
C PHE A 5 3.66 -13.40 5.29
N ASP A 6 2.50 -13.57 5.89
CA ASP A 6 1.18 -13.48 5.24
C ASP A 6 0.46 -12.22 5.70
N ALA A 7 -0.51 -11.76 4.93
CA ALA A 7 -1.31 -10.58 5.25
C ALA A 7 -2.79 -10.91 5.43
N ILE A 8 -3.43 -10.29 6.43
CA ILE A 8 -4.86 -10.29 6.66
C ILE A 8 -5.35 -8.86 6.57
N VAL A 9 -6.26 -8.58 5.64
CA VAL A 9 -6.88 -7.27 5.45
C VAL A 9 -8.35 -7.36 5.83
N LEU A 10 -8.74 -6.64 6.88
CA LEU A 10 -10.13 -6.58 7.33
C LEU A 10 -10.87 -5.53 6.49
N ALA A 11 -11.62 -6.01 5.50
CA ALA A 11 -12.48 -5.22 4.62
C ALA A 11 -13.96 -5.30 5.02
N GLY A 12 -14.22 -5.70 6.26
CA GLY A 12 -15.55 -5.78 6.87
C GLY A 12 -15.91 -4.53 7.66
N GLY A 13 -17.21 -4.28 7.79
CA GLY A 13 -17.75 -3.15 8.54
C GLY A 13 -19.03 -2.66 7.88
N ALA A 14 -20.08 -2.42 8.67
CA ALA A 14 -21.41 -2.08 8.14
C ALA A 14 -21.49 -0.69 7.48
N ALA A 15 -20.37 0.04 7.38
CA ALA A 15 -20.26 1.39 6.81
C ALA A 15 -21.43 2.31 7.21
N ARG A 16 -21.94 2.15 8.44
CA ARG A 16 -23.17 2.81 8.93
C ARG A 16 -23.04 4.32 8.86
N ARG A 17 -21.83 4.84 9.10
CA ARG A 17 -21.48 6.27 9.06
C ARG A 17 -21.27 6.82 7.65
N LEU A 18 -21.21 5.95 6.63
CA LEU A 18 -21.09 6.32 5.22
C LEU A 18 -22.40 6.09 4.44
N GLY A 19 -23.53 5.94 5.15
CA GLY A 19 -24.83 5.73 4.52
C GLY A 19 -25.00 4.37 3.84
N GLY A 20 -24.25 3.35 4.26
CA GLY A 20 -24.28 2.01 3.65
C GLY A 20 -23.42 1.87 2.40
N ALA A 21 -22.61 2.88 2.05
CA ALA A 21 -21.65 2.78 0.96
C ALA A 21 -20.57 1.73 1.25
N ASP A 22 -20.11 1.03 0.21
CA ASP A 22 -19.03 0.05 0.32
C ASP A 22 -17.68 0.73 0.59
N LYS A 23 -17.37 0.95 1.88
CA LYS A 23 -16.20 1.71 2.36
C LYS A 23 -14.87 1.30 1.70
N PRO A 24 -14.48 0.01 1.66
CA PRO A 24 -13.21 -0.37 1.03
C PRO A 24 -13.17 -0.13 -0.48
N GLY A 25 -14.32 0.02 -1.14
CA GLY A 25 -14.44 0.39 -2.55
C GLY A 25 -14.39 1.90 -2.82
N VAL A 26 -14.44 2.74 -1.77
CA VAL A 26 -14.36 4.20 -1.94
C VAL A 26 -12.99 4.59 -2.49
N ARG A 27 -12.98 5.46 -3.49
CA ARG A 27 -11.75 5.90 -4.16
C ARG A 27 -11.18 7.16 -3.52
N VAL A 28 -9.87 7.14 -3.27
CA VAL A 28 -9.06 8.30 -2.86
C VAL A 28 -7.89 8.35 -3.85
N GLY A 29 -7.65 9.52 -4.46
CA GLY A 29 -6.63 9.65 -5.53
C GLY A 29 -6.83 8.67 -6.70
N GLY A 30 -8.08 8.41 -7.12
CA GLY A 30 -8.39 7.50 -8.22
C GLY A 30 -8.35 6.00 -7.90
N ARG A 31 -7.72 5.57 -6.80
CA ARG A 31 -7.58 4.15 -6.40
C ARG A 31 -8.53 3.80 -5.26
N ALA A 32 -9.06 2.57 -5.23
CA ALA A 32 -9.89 2.10 -4.12
C ALA A 32 -9.05 1.98 -2.84
N LEU A 33 -9.65 2.27 -1.68
CA LEU A 33 -8.97 2.13 -0.39
C LEU A 33 -8.39 0.73 -0.18
N LEU A 34 -9.16 -0.31 -0.49
CA LEU A 34 -8.68 -1.69 -0.40
C LEU A 34 -7.44 -1.91 -1.29
N ASP A 35 -7.46 -1.45 -2.54
CA ASP A 35 -6.34 -1.66 -3.47
C ASP A 35 -5.05 -0.95 -3.02
N ARG A 36 -5.16 0.18 -2.32
CA ARG A 36 -4.01 0.85 -1.70
C ARG A 36 -3.36 -0.02 -0.63
N VAL A 37 -4.18 -0.59 0.26
CA VAL A 37 -3.71 -1.50 1.32
C VAL A 37 -3.12 -2.78 0.70
N LEU A 38 -3.76 -3.34 -0.33
CA LEU A 38 -3.27 -4.53 -1.03
C LEU A 38 -1.93 -4.30 -1.74
N ALA A 39 -1.66 -3.08 -2.23
CA ALA A 39 -0.37 -2.72 -2.81
C ALA A 39 0.75 -2.70 -1.75
N ALA A 40 0.47 -2.19 -0.54
CA ALA A 40 1.43 -2.23 0.57
C ALA A 40 1.78 -3.67 1.02
N CYS A 41 0.93 -4.65 0.70
CA CYS A 41 1.14 -6.07 0.98
C CYS A 41 1.84 -6.83 -0.16
N ALA A 42 2.47 -6.18 -1.13
CA ALA A 42 3.05 -6.82 -2.33
C ALA A 42 3.89 -8.06 -2.01
N GLY A 43 4.75 -7.98 -0.98
CA GLY A 43 5.65 -9.05 -0.55
C GLY A 43 5.04 -10.18 0.30
N ALA A 44 3.74 -10.16 0.60
CA ALA A 44 3.10 -11.23 1.38
C ALA A 44 2.99 -12.53 0.57
N GLY A 45 3.25 -13.69 1.20
CA GLY A 45 3.08 -15.00 0.56
C GLY A 45 1.63 -15.28 0.20
N VAL A 46 0.74 -15.11 1.18
CA VAL A 46 -0.73 -15.11 1.00
C VAL A 46 -1.31 -13.79 1.52
N THR A 47 -2.22 -13.21 0.75
CA THR A 47 -3.05 -12.08 1.20
C THR A 47 -4.50 -12.52 1.34
N VAL A 48 -5.00 -12.52 2.57
CA VAL A 48 -6.38 -12.89 2.92
C VAL A 48 -7.19 -11.61 3.16
N VAL A 49 -8.28 -11.44 2.43
CA VAL A 49 -9.24 -10.34 2.65
C VAL A 49 -10.48 -10.90 3.33
N VAL A 50 -10.84 -10.31 4.47
CA VAL A 50 -12.00 -10.71 5.28
C VAL A 50 -13.12 -9.72 5.04
N GLY A 51 -14.20 -10.15 4.38
CA GLY A 51 -15.33 -9.28 4.03
C GLY A 51 -16.08 -9.73 2.78
N GLY A 52 -16.93 -8.84 2.25
CA GLY A 52 -17.68 -9.08 1.02
C GLY A 52 -16.76 -9.05 -0.21
N ARG A 53 -16.83 -10.12 -1.03
CA ARG A 53 -16.04 -10.26 -2.28
C ARG A 53 -16.29 -9.10 -3.24
N ARG A 54 -15.21 -8.65 -3.91
CA ARG A 54 -15.21 -7.59 -4.92
C ARG A 54 -13.99 -7.72 -5.84
N THR A 55 -13.99 -6.94 -6.92
CA THR A 55 -12.81 -6.79 -7.79
C THR A 55 -11.67 -6.09 -7.04
N THR A 56 -10.46 -6.60 -7.22
CA THR A 56 -9.21 -6.11 -6.61
C THR A 56 -8.12 -6.02 -7.66
N ALA A 57 -7.18 -5.09 -7.48
CA ALA A 57 -6.06 -4.89 -8.40
C ALA A 57 -5.08 -6.08 -8.46
N ARG A 58 -5.12 -6.98 -7.48
CA ARG A 58 -4.30 -8.20 -7.41
C ARG A 58 -5.09 -9.41 -6.90
N PRO A 59 -4.61 -10.65 -7.11
CA PRO A 59 -5.22 -11.84 -6.54
C PRO A 59 -5.18 -11.85 -5.00
N VAL A 60 -6.27 -12.26 -4.38
CA VAL A 60 -6.40 -12.41 -2.92
C VAL A 60 -7.25 -13.63 -2.57
N VAL A 61 -7.10 -14.15 -1.35
CA VAL A 61 -7.98 -15.17 -0.78
C VAL A 61 -9.09 -14.50 0.00
N TRP A 62 -10.35 -14.81 -0.33
CA TRP A 62 -11.50 -14.22 0.35
C TRP A 62 -12.05 -15.13 1.44
N THR A 63 -12.33 -14.56 2.60
CA THR A 63 -13.05 -15.23 3.69
C THR A 63 -14.01 -14.26 4.37
N ARG A 64 -14.80 -14.77 5.31
CA ARG A 64 -15.70 -13.99 6.16
C ARG A 64 -15.80 -14.65 7.52
N GLU A 65 -15.94 -13.83 8.56
CA GLU A 65 -16.27 -14.31 9.89
C GLU A 65 -17.69 -14.87 9.98
N GLU A 66 -17.88 -15.84 10.86
CA GLU A 66 -19.17 -16.47 11.14
C GLU A 66 -19.52 -16.29 12.64
N PRO A 67 -20.69 -15.71 12.98
CA PRO A 67 -21.64 -15.08 12.07
C PRO A 67 -21.09 -13.81 11.42
N ALA A 68 -21.55 -13.56 10.19
CA ALA A 68 -21.21 -12.35 9.46
C ALA A 68 -21.49 -11.07 10.28
N GLY A 69 -20.50 -10.17 10.35
CA GLY A 69 -20.59 -8.99 11.21
C GLY A 69 -20.19 -9.25 12.67
N GLY A 70 -19.51 -10.37 12.93
CA GLY A 70 -18.97 -10.74 14.25
C GLY A 70 -17.89 -9.81 14.78
N GLY A 71 -17.52 -8.76 14.05
CA GLY A 71 -16.58 -7.75 14.50
C GLY A 71 -15.11 -8.11 14.22
N PRO A 72 -14.19 -7.20 14.56
CA PRO A 72 -12.81 -7.28 14.08
C PRO A 72 -12.01 -8.47 14.65
N LEU A 73 -12.31 -8.91 15.88
CA LEU A 73 -11.61 -10.06 16.47
C LEU A 73 -11.99 -11.38 15.78
N ALA A 74 -13.29 -11.59 15.53
CA ALA A 74 -13.77 -12.74 14.76
C ALA A 74 -13.27 -12.71 13.30
N ALA A 75 -13.18 -11.52 12.71
CA ALA A 75 -12.64 -11.34 11.36
C ALA A 75 -11.14 -11.68 11.29
N LEU A 76 -10.35 -11.25 12.27
CA LEU A 76 -8.93 -11.59 12.37
C LEU A 76 -8.72 -13.11 12.47
N ASP A 77 -9.49 -13.78 13.34
CA ASP A 77 -9.48 -15.24 13.49
C ASP A 77 -9.88 -15.96 12.19
N ALA A 78 -10.90 -15.47 11.48
CA ALA A 78 -11.30 -16.01 10.18
C ALA A 78 -10.22 -15.89 9.10
N GLY A 79 -9.50 -14.77 9.08
CA GLY A 79 -8.35 -14.57 8.20
C GLY A 79 -7.19 -15.50 8.55
N LEU A 80 -6.88 -15.62 9.85
CA LEU A 80 -5.72 -16.35 10.38
C LEU A 80 -5.76 -17.85 10.11
N ARG A 81 -6.96 -18.43 9.96
CA ARG A 81 -7.13 -19.83 9.54
C ARG A 81 -6.60 -20.13 8.14
N LEU A 82 -6.42 -19.10 7.31
CA LEU A 82 -5.97 -19.22 5.92
C LEU A 82 -4.52 -18.78 5.72
N THR A 83 -3.80 -18.45 6.79
CA THR A 83 -2.37 -18.12 6.74
C THR A 83 -1.52 -19.30 7.21
N THR A 84 -0.28 -19.37 6.73
CA THR A 84 0.69 -20.42 7.07
C THR A 84 2.06 -19.88 7.45
N ALA A 85 2.36 -18.63 7.09
CA ALA A 85 3.61 -17.97 7.47
C ALA A 85 3.75 -17.83 8.99
N PRO A 86 5.00 -17.77 9.51
CA PRO A 86 5.26 -17.57 10.94
C PRO A 86 4.89 -16.17 11.44
N SER A 87 4.82 -15.19 10.53
CA SER A 87 4.43 -13.81 10.81
C SER A 87 3.18 -13.44 10.02
N VAL A 88 2.28 -12.68 10.64
CA VAL A 88 1.02 -12.25 10.04
C VAL A 88 0.85 -10.76 10.19
N LEU A 89 0.78 -10.04 9.07
CA LEU A 89 0.46 -8.62 9.00
C LEU A 89 -1.07 -8.46 9.06
N ALA A 90 -1.59 -7.71 10.04
CA ALA A 90 -3.01 -7.43 10.19
C ALA A 90 -3.29 -5.95 9.88
N LEU A 91 -4.16 -5.72 8.90
CA LEU A 91 -4.46 -4.39 8.36
C LEU A 91 -5.95 -4.11 8.30
N SER A 92 -6.33 -2.85 8.50
CA SER A 92 -7.64 -2.33 8.11
C SER A 92 -7.64 -1.98 6.61
N ALA A 93 -8.77 -2.15 5.92
CA ALA A 93 -8.87 -1.91 4.48
C ALA A 93 -9.04 -0.43 4.08
N ASP A 94 -9.01 0.49 5.04
CA ASP A 94 -9.39 1.91 4.89
C ASP A 94 -8.24 2.87 5.21
N LEU A 95 -7.00 2.42 4.98
CA LEU A 95 -5.77 3.14 5.24
C LEU A 95 -5.21 3.76 3.94
N PRO A 96 -5.69 4.95 3.50
CA PRO A 96 -5.30 5.57 2.22
C PRO A 96 -3.80 5.88 2.06
N PHE A 97 -3.07 6.00 3.17
CA PHE A 97 -1.67 6.40 3.20
C PHE A 97 -0.73 5.29 3.69
N LEU A 98 -1.24 4.06 3.85
CA LEU A 98 -0.38 2.92 4.17
C LEU A 98 0.55 2.64 2.98
N GLY A 99 1.86 2.60 3.25
CA GLY A 99 2.87 2.28 2.26
C GLY A 99 3.81 1.15 2.71
N GLU A 100 4.57 0.62 1.76
CA GLU A 100 5.58 -0.41 1.98
C GLU A 100 6.58 -0.08 3.11
N PRO A 101 7.09 1.17 3.27
CA PRO A 101 8.02 1.49 4.35
C PRO A 101 7.46 1.21 5.75
N THR A 102 6.16 1.39 5.95
CA THR A 102 5.49 1.06 7.23
C THR A 102 5.47 -0.44 7.45
N VAL A 103 5.14 -1.22 6.41
CA VAL A 103 5.11 -2.69 6.49
C VAL A 103 6.51 -3.25 6.78
N THR A 104 7.53 -2.77 6.07
CA THR A 104 8.92 -3.15 6.28
C THR A 104 9.38 -2.80 7.70
N GLY A 105 9.09 -1.59 8.18
CA GLY A 105 9.44 -1.18 9.54
C GLY A 105 8.82 -2.07 10.63
N LEU A 106 7.56 -2.48 10.47
CA LEU A 106 6.90 -3.42 11.37
C LEU A 106 7.58 -4.81 11.37
N LEU A 107 7.89 -5.34 10.18
CA LEU A 107 8.54 -6.64 10.01
C LEU A 107 9.97 -6.67 10.56
N ASP A 108 10.74 -5.60 10.35
CA ASP A 108 12.10 -5.46 10.87
C ASP A 108 12.10 -5.36 12.40
N ALA A 109 11.17 -4.59 12.98
CA ALA A 109 10.99 -4.51 14.43
C ALA A 109 10.60 -5.86 15.04
N LEU A 110 9.81 -6.68 14.34
CA LEU A 110 9.47 -8.02 14.81
C LEU A 110 10.68 -8.98 14.74
N GLY A 111 11.50 -8.88 13.69
CA GLY A 111 12.66 -9.74 13.45
C GLY A 111 13.81 -9.52 14.43
N THR A 112 13.92 -8.32 15.01
CA THR A 112 14.99 -7.95 15.96
C THR A 112 14.69 -8.31 17.42
N GLY A 113 13.46 -8.75 17.74
CA GLY A 113 13.00 -8.97 19.11
C GLY A 113 12.53 -10.40 19.42
N GLY A 114 12.38 -10.70 20.71
CA GLY A 114 11.71 -11.93 21.21
C GLY A 114 10.19 -11.80 21.35
N ARG A 115 9.61 -10.67 20.93
CA ARG A 115 8.23 -10.24 21.22
C ARG A 115 7.19 -10.91 20.31
N GLU A 116 5.95 -10.97 20.76
CA GLU A 116 4.86 -11.68 20.07
C GLU A 116 4.19 -10.83 18.98
N GLY A 117 4.42 -9.51 18.97
CA GLY A 117 3.98 -8.65 17.88
C GLY A 117 4.51 -7.21 17.97
N VAL A 118 4.26 -6.46 16.91
CA VAL A 118 4.57 -5.02 16.80
C VAL A 118 3.34 -4.29 16.28
N LEU A 119 2.93 -3.26 17.00
CA LEU A 119 1.82 -2.37 16.67
C LEU A 119 2.37 -1.03 16.18
N CYS A 120 1.78 -0.48 15.13
CA CYS A 120 1.95 0.94 14.84
C CYS A 120 1.27 1.77 15.93
N VAL A 121 1.90 2.87 16.33
CA VAL A 121 1.24 3.94 17.11
C VAL A 121 1.16 5.20 16.26
N ASP A 122 0.01 5.87 16.32
CA ASP A 122 -0.18 7.16 15.66
C ASP A 122 0.47 8.31 16.44
N GLU A 123 0.40 9.54 15.92
CA GLU A 123 0.99 10.73 16.53
C GLU A 123 0.40 11.05 17.93
N SER A 124 -0.81 10.56 18.24
CA SER A 124 -1.43 10.71 19.56
C SER A 124 -0.94 9.66 20.57
N GLY A 125 -0.09 8.73 20.13
CA GLY A 125 0.39 7.59 20.91
C GLY A 125 -0.62 6.44 21.00
N ARG A 126 -1.69 6.47 20.19
CA ARG A 126 -2.70 5.41 20.20
C ARG A 126 -2.20 4.24 19.36
N ALA A 127 -2.21 3.05 19.97
CA ALA A 127 -1.90 1.81 19.30
C ALA A 127 -2.99 1.39 18.31
N GLN A 128 -2.53 0.83 17.18
CA GLN A 128 -3.36 0.46 16.04
C GLN A 128 -3.28 -1.05 15.81
N PRO A 129 -4.19 -1.86 16.39
CA PRO A 129 -4.18 -3.32 16.28
C PRO A 129 -4.38 -3.86 14.87
N LEU A 130 -4.84 -3.01 13.95
CA LEU A 130 -5.00 -3.29 12.52
C LEU A 130 -4.04 -2.46 11.68
N VAL A 131 -2.88 -2.13 12.24
CA VAL A 131 -1.66 -1.69 11.54
C VAL A 131 -0.50 -2.34 12.29
N ALA A 132 -0.42 -3.67 12.20
CA ALA A 132 0.40 -4.46 13.11
C ALA A 132 0.90 -5.74 12.46
N VAL A 133 2.02 -6.26 12.96
CA VAL A 133 2.49 -7.61 12.63
C VAL A 133 2.56 -8.45 13.90
N TYR A 134 2.07 -9.68 13.81
CA TYR A 134 2.02 -10.62 14.93
C TYR A 134 2.77 -11.90 14.56
N ARG A 135 3.32 -12.58 15.57
CA ARG A 135 3.72 -13.99 15.41
C ARG A 135 2.48 -14.86 15.36
N ALA A 136 2.44 -15.75 14.39
CA ALA A 136 1.25 -16.52 14.08
C ALA A 136 0.88 -17.51 15.20
N GLU A 137 1.86 -18.12 15.88
CA GLU A 137 1.58 -19.08 16.97
C GLU A 137 0.95 -18.41 18.20
N PRO A 138 1.56 -17.37 18.81
CA PRO A 138 0.93 -16.68 19.94
C PRO A 138 -0.44 -16.11 19.59
N LEU A 139 -0.56 -15.52 18.39
CA LEU A 139 -1.82 -14.98 17.92
C LEU A 139 -2.93 -16.05 17.86
N ARG A 140 -2.64 -17.24 17.31
CA ARG A 140 -3.60 -18.35 17.27
C ARG A 140 -3.94 -18.86 18.68
N ARG A 141 -2.95 -18.96 19.56
CA ARG A 141 -3.12 -19.40 20.94
C ARG A 141 -4.07 -18.47 21.70
N GLU A 142 -3.81 -17.17 21.69
CA GLU A 142 -4.63 -16.21 22.43
C GLU A 142 -6.05 -16.09 21.87
N LEU A 143 -6.23 -16.17 20.55
CA LEU A 143 -7.57 -16.22 19.94
C LEU A 143 -8.35 -17.48 20.38
N ALA A 144 -7.69 -18.64 20.47
CA ALA A 144 -8.32 -19.86 20.94
C ALA A 144 -8.71 -19.79 22.43
N LEU A 145 -7.85 -19.19 23.28
CA LEU A 145 -8.14 -18.98 24.70
C LEU A 145 -9.33 -18.04 24.89
N LEU A 146 -9.35 -16.90 24.19
CA LEU A 146 -10.47 -15.95 24.24
C LEU A 146 -11.78 -16.57 23.74
N ALA A 147 -11.73 -17.37 22.68
CA ALA A 147 -12.90 -18.08 22.16
C ALA A 147 -13.46 -19.08 23.20
N ALA A 148 -12.58 -19.81 23.89
CA ALA A 148 -12.98 -20.74 24.94
C ALA A 148 -13.56 -20.02 26.18
N GLU A 149 -12.97 -18.90 26.58
CA GLU A 149 -13.41 -18.11 27.74
C GLU A 149 -14.78 -17.46 27.51
N HIS A 150 -15.01 -16.88 26.32
CA HIS A 150 -16.21 -16.11 26.02
C HIS A 150 -17.28 -16.87 25.23
N GLY A 151 -17.05 -18.15 24.90
CA GLY A 151 -17.96 -18.97 24.09
C GLY A 151 -18.00 -18.57 22.60
N GLY A 152 -17.01 -17.79 22.14
CA GLY A 152 -16.87 -17.28 20.77
C GLY A 152 -16.15 -15.94 20.73
N LEU A 153 -15.78 -15.48 19.53
CA LEU A 153 -15.08 -14.21 19.30
C LEU A 153 -16.01 -13.07 18.81
N GLY A 154 -17.28 -13.39 18.58
CA GLY A 154 -18.26 -12.45 18.05
C GLY A 154 -18.51 -11.26 18.99
N GLY A 155 -18.43 -10.04 18.45
CA GLY A 155 -18.66 -8.79 19.18
C GLY A 155 -17.54 -8.38 20.13
N LEU A 156 -16.49 -9.19 20.26
CA LEU A 156 -15.38 -8.89 21.16
C LEU A 156 -14.43 -7.83 20.57
N PRO A 157 -13.91 -6.91 21.40
CA PRO A 157 -12.97 -5.91 20.95
C PRO A 157 -11.54 -6.47 20.84
N LEU A 158 -10.77 -6.01 19.83
CA LEU A 158 -9.36 -6.39 19.65
C LEU A 158 -8.48 -6.11 20.88
N ARG A 159 -8.89 -5.18 21.76
CA ARG A 159 -8.14 -4.86 22.98
C ARG A 159 -7.97 -6.03 23.94
N LEU A 160 -8.84 -7.05 23.88
CA LEU A 160 -8.69 -8.25 24.71
C LEU A 160 -7.44 -8.99 24.27
N LEU A 161 -7.34 -9.28 22.97
CA LEU A 161 -6.17 -9.90 22.37
C LEU A 161 -4.88 -9.12 22.63
N THR A 162 -4.89 -7.80 22.43
CA THR A 162 -3.65 -7.01 22.58
C THR A 162 -3.17 -6.87 24.02
N ARG A 163 -3.97 -7.24 25.01
CA ARG A 163 -3.57 -7.25 26.43
C ARG A 163 -2.86 -8.55 26.83
N GLU A 164 -3.18 -9.64 26.15
CA GLU A 164 -2.61 -10.96 26.43
C GLU A 164 -1.30 -11.20 25.67
N LEU A 165 -1.05 -10.45 24.59
CA LEU A 165 0.18 -10.56 23.80
C LEU A 165 1.29 -9.64 24.31
N ASP A 166 2.53 -10.11 24.22
CA ASP A 166 3.72 -9.29 24.46
C ASP A 166 4.07 -8.45 23.21
N LEU A 167 3.66 -7.18 23.22
CA LEU A 167 3.70 -6.29 22.05
C LEU A 167 4.69 -5.13 22.20
N VAL A 168 5.30 -4.75 21.06
CA VAL A 168 6.10 -3.52 20.93
C VAL A 168 5.29 -2.46 20.20
N HIS A 169 5.43 -1.21 20.63
CA HIS A 169 4.87 -0.06 19.93
C HIS A 169 5.94 0.59 19.07
N LEU A 170 5.66 0.71 17.78
CA LEU A 170 6.50 1.38 16.80
C LEU A 170 5.81 2.67 16.35
N PRO A 171 6.42 3.85 16.56
CA PRO A 171 5.93 5.07 15.95
C PRO A 171 5.81 4.91 14.45
N ALA A 172 4.69 5.35 13.87
CA ALA A 172 4.47 5.30 12.44
C ALA A 172 5.67 5.93 11.70
N PRO A 173 6.37 5.20 10.80
CA PRO A 173 7.49 5.77 10.04
C PRO A 173 7.05 6.96 9.18
N GLN A 174 5.76 7.02 8.86
CA GLN A 174 5.10 8.09 8.15
C GLN A 174 3.92 8.59 8.98
N PRO A 175 3.76 9.90 9.21
CA PRO A 175 2.71 10.51 10.04
C PRO A 175 1.28 9.99 9.80
N LEU A 176 0.96 9.66 8.55
CA LEU A 176 -0.38 9.28 8.11
C LEU A 176 -0.56 7.76 7.90
N ALA A 177 0.45 6.93 8.17
CA ALA A 177 0.41 5.51 7.82
C ALA A 177 -0.77 4.75 8.45
N SER A 178 -1.24 5.20 9.63
CA SER A 178 -2.38 4.62 10.34
C SER A 178 -3.65 5.45 10.26
N PHE A 179 -3.69 6.47 9.40
CA PHE A 179 -4.89 7.29 9.20
C PHE A 179 -5.98 6.44 8.54
N ASP A 180 -7.10 6.22 9.22
CA ASP A 180 -8.25 5.45 8.74
C ASP A 180 -9.41 6.37 8.33
N CYS A 181 -10.09 6.03 7.23
CA CYS A 181 -11.17 6.85 6.70
C CYS A 181 -12.55 6.43 7.19
N ASP A 182 -12.91 6.70 8.45
CA ASP A 182 -14.20 6.30 9.05
C ASP A 182 -15.44 7.04 8.56
N THR A 183 -15.27 8.27 8.08
CA THR A 183 -16.36 9.17 7.70
C THR A 183 -16.12 9.81 6.32
N TRP A 184 -17.16 10.43 5.75
CA TRP A 184 -17.04 11.16 4.50
C TRP A 184 -16.10 12.38 4.63
N GLU A 185 -16.00 12.97 5.83
CA GLU A 185 -15.05 14.02 6.13
C GLU A 185 -13.61 13.49 6.06
N ASP A 186 -13.34 12.31 6.61
CA ASP A 186 -12.03 11.67 6.53
C ASP A 186 -11.64 11.37 5.08
N ILE A 187 -12.58 10.88 4.27
CA ILE A 187 -12.37 10.65 2.83
C ILE A 187 -12.05 11.97 2.10
N ALA A 188 -12.79 13.04 2.38
CA ALA A 188 -12.54 14.34 1.78
C ALA A 188 -11.16 14.88 2.18
N ALA A 189 -10.81 14.76 3.47
CA ALA A 189 -9.53 15.18 4.00
C ALA A 189 -8.37 14.34 3.43
N ALA A 190 -8.58 13.03 3.23
CA ALA A 190 -7.62 12.17 2.57
C ALA A 190 -7.41 12.57 1.10
N ARG A 191 -8.48 12.85 0.36
CA ARG A 191 -8.41 13.33 -1.03
C ARG A 191 -7.70 14.68 -1.14
N ALA A 192 -7.91 15.58 -0.19
CA ALA A 192 -7.21 16.87 -0.15
C ALA A 192 -5.70 16.68 0.09
N ARG A 193 -5.33 15.89 1.11
CA ARG A 193 -3.92 15.63 1.44
C ARG A 193 -3.13 14.98 0.31
N ILE A 194 -3.74 14.01 -0.38
CA ILE A 194 -3.16 13.40 -1.59
C ILE A 194 -2.81 14.46 -2.65
N ARG A 195 -3.64 15.49 -2.79
CA ARG A 195 -3.43 16.57 -3.77
C ARG A 195 -2.37 17.58 -3.30
N GLU A 196 -2.14 17.71 -1.99
CA GLU A 196 -1.24 18.70 -1.39
C GLU A 196 0.19 18.16 -1.18
N HIS A 197 0.39 16.89 -0.83
CA HIS A 197 1.67 16.35 -0.34
C HIS A 197 2.65 15.88 -1.44
N GLY A 198 2.65 16.49 -2.62
CA GLY A 198 3.75 16.36 -3.60
C GLY A 198 3.87 15.04 -4.37
N ASN A 199 3.21 13.96 -3.95
CA ASN A 199 3.17 12.68 -4.68
C ASN A 199 2.00 12.58 -5.67
N VAL A 200 1.37 13.70 -6.05
CA VAL A 200 0.29 13.72 -7.07
C VAL A 200 0.74 13.01 -8.34
N LEU A 201 2.01 13.18 -8.70
CA LEU A 201 2.57 12.54 -9.89
C LEU A 201 2.72 11.03 -9.72
N ASP A 202 3.27 10.54 -8.60
CA ASP A 202 3.42 9.10 -8.35
C ASP A 202 2.07 8.40 -8.22
N GLU A 203 1.12 9.06 -7.56
CA GLU A 203 -0.26 8.57 -7.47
C GLU A 203 -0.95 8.56 -8.84
N TRP A 204 -0.79 9.62 -9.61
CA TRP A 204 -1.31 9.70 -10.97
C TRP A 204 -0.70 8.62 -11.87
N ILE A 205 0.62 8.44 -11.82
CA ILE A 205 1.33 7.41 -12.57
C ILE A 205 0.83 6.03 -12.16
N THR A 206 0.68 5.77 -10.86
CA THR A 206 0.14 4.49 -10.38
C THR A 206 -1.29 4.25 -10.88
N ALA A 207 -2.15 5.26 -10.79
CA ALA A 207 -3.53 5.15 -11.28
C ALA A 207 -3.60 4.91 -12.80
N VAL A 208 -2.72 5.57 -13.58
CA VAL A 208 -2.62 5.36 -15.03
C VAL A 208 -2.07 3.96 -15.36
N LYS A 209 -1.06 3.48 -14.62
CA LYS A 209 -0.54 2.11 -14.76
C LYS A 209 -1.64 1.08 -14.50
N ASP A 210 -2.38 1.24 -13.40
CA ASP A 210 -3.50 0.36 -13.03
C ASP A 210 -4.58 0.34 -14.14
N GLU A 211 -5.00 1.51 -14.64
CA GLU A 211 -6.04 1.63 -15.68
C GLU A 211 -5.61 1.04 -17.03
N LEU A 212 -4.33 1.21 -17.39
CA LEU A 212 -3.78 0.70 -18.64
C LEU A 212 -3.27 -0.74 -18.54
N GLY A 213 -3.29 -1.36 -17.35
CA GLY A 213 -2.77 -2.70 -17.11
C GLY A 213 -1.26 -2.81 -17.34
N ILE A 214 -0.51 -1.76 -16.99
CA ILE A 214 0.94 -1.68 -17.20
C ILE A 214 1.68 -2.06 -15.92
N ASP A 215 2.40 -3.18 -15.95
CA ASP A 215 3.35 -3.57 -14.90
C ASP A 215 4.78 -3.25 -15.35
N LEU A 216 5.17 -1.99 -15.18
CA LEU A 216 6.47 -1.47 -15.61
C LEU A 216 7.10 -0.67 -14.47
N ASP A 217 8.20 -1.16 -13.94
CA ASP A 217 8.98 -0.46 -12.92
C ASP A 217 10.01 0.45 -13.59
N VAL A 218 9.79 1.76 -13.53
CA VAL A 218 10.60 2.78 -14.21
C VAL A 218 10.83 3.92 -13.24
N ASP A 219 12.09 4.37 -13.20
CA ASP A 219 12.49 5.59 -12.51
C ASP A 219 11.84 6.81 -13.20
N THR A 220 10.81 7.36 -12.56
CA THR A 220 10.06 8.52 -13.04
C THR A 220 10.94 9.78 -13.08
N GLY A 221 11.91 9.89 -12.18
CA GLY A 221 12.88 10.98 -12.14
C GLY A 221 13.69 11.06 -13.43
N VAL A 222 14.17 9.91 -13.91
CA VAL A 222 14.92 9.82 -15.18
C VAL A 222 14.11 10.33 -16.37
N LEU A 223 12.81 10.00 -16.45
CA LEU A 223 11.94 10.47 -17.53
C LEU A 223 11.62 11.97 -17.42
N LEU A 224 11.47 12.50 -16.20
CA LEU A 224 11.22 13.92 -15.97
C LEU A 224 12.45 14.77 -16.25
N ASP A 225 13.63 14.31 -15.87
CA ASP A 225 14.89 14.97 -16.19
C ASP A 225 15.15 14.95 -17.70
N LEU A 226 14.90 13.82 -18.38
CA LEU A 226 14.95 13.77 -19.85
C LEU A 226 13.96 14.76 -20.50
N ALA A 227 12.72 14.83 -20.01
CA ALA A 227 11.74 15.79 -20.51
C ALA A 227 12.23 17.23 -20.31
N ARG A 228 12.84 17.53 -19.16
CA ARG A 228 13.47 18.83 -18.88
C ARG A 228 14.59 19.13 -19.86
N ASP A 229 15.50 18.19 -20.08
CA ASP A 229 16.66 18.36 -20.97
C ASP A 229 16.21 18.58 -22.41
N ALA A 230 15.23 17.81 -22.89
CA ALA A 230 14.66 18.00 -24.23
C ALA A 230 13.94 19.35 -24.36
N ALA A 231 13.19 19.80 -23.33
CA ALA A 231 12.51 21.08 -23.34
C ALA A 231 13.48 22.27 -23.45
N HIS A 232 14.60 22.21 -22.74
CA HIS A 232 15.59 23.29 -22.69
C HIS A 232 16.58 23.23 -23.86
N GLY A 233 17.12 22.04 -24.14
CA GLY A 233 18.16 21.83 -25.14
C GLY A 233 17.66 21.82 -26.58
N VAL A 234 16.41 21.40 -26.82
CA VAL A 234 15.82 21.33 -28.17
C VAL A 234 14.75 22.40 -28.33
N ALA A 235 13.57 22.18 -27.74
CA ALA A 235 12.44 23.11 -27.73
C ALA A 235 11.37 22.61 -26.73
N ARG A 236 10.55 23.52 -26.19
CA ARG A 236 9.49 23.15 -25.23
C ARG A 236 8.59 21.97 -25.67
N PRO A 237 8.12 21.86 -26.94
CA PRO A 237 7.33 20.71 -27.38
C PRO A 237 8.08 19.38 -27.45
N ALA A 238 9.42 19.39 -27.41
CA ALA A 238 10.23 18.18 -27.49
C ALA A 238 10.09 17.30 -26.25
N ALA A 239 9.73 17.86 -25.08
CA ALA A 239 9.54 17.11 -23.85
C ALA A 239 8.55 15.93 -23.99
N PRO A 240 7.26 16.14 -24.30
CA PRO A 240 6.29 15.05 -24.41
C PRO A 240 6.57 14.12 -25.60
N LEU A 241 7.14 14.62 -26.70
CA LEU A 241 7.46 13.80 -27.88
C LEU A 241 8.64 12.85 -27.59
N THR A 242 9.64 13.32 -26.86
CA THR A 242 10.82 12.52 -26.51
C THR A 242 10.44 11.41 -25.55
N THR A 243 9.66 11.69 -24.51
CA THR A 243 9.22 10.66 -23.55
C THR A 243 8.31 9.62 -24.20
N PHE A 244 7.44 10.01 -25.13
CA PHE A 244 6.64 9.06 -25.92
C PHE A 244 7.51 8.13 -26.77
N LEU A 245 8.51 8.68 -27.49
CA LEU A 245 9.41 7.87 -28.32
C LEU A 245 10.30 6.94 -27.50
N VAL A 246 10.74 7.36 -26.32
CA VAL A 246 11.45 6.50 -25.37
C VAL A 246 10.58 5.33 -24.94
N GLY A 247 9.34 5.58 -24.53
CA GLY A 247 8.39 4.50 -24.18
C GLY A 247 8.15 3.54 -25.35
N TYR A 248 7.96 4.07 -26.56
CA TYR A 248 7.77 3.25 -27.76
C TYR A 248 9.01 2.41 -28.11
N ALA A 249 10.21 2.98 -27.99
CA ALA A 249 11.47 2.27 -28.23
C ALA A 249 11.72 1.18 -27.18
N ALA A 250 11.43 1.45 -25.92
CA ALA A 250 11.55 0.47 -24.83
C ALA A 250 10.59 -0.71 -25.03
N ALA A 251 9.33 -0.44 -25.41
CA ALA A 251 8.36 -1.48 -25.74
C ALA A 251 8.81 -2.39 -26.90
N LYS A 252 9.60 -1.85 -27.85
CA LYS A 252 10.21 -2.65 -28.92
C LYS A 252 11.41 -3.49 -28.48
N ALA A 253 12.05 -3.13 -27.37
CA ALA A 253 13.29 -3.76 -26.91
C ALA A 253 13.08 -4.87 -25.88
N GLY A 254 11.89 -4.98 -25.30
CA GLY A 254 11.56 -5.98 -24.28
C GLY A 254 10.43 -5.52 -23.37
N GLY A 255 10.29 -4.21 -23.21
CA GLY A 255 9.25 -3.59 -22.39
C GLY A 255 9.58 -3.59 -20.90
N GLU A 256 10.85 -3.74 -20.53
CA GLU A 256 11.30 -3.72 -19.14
C GLU A 256 11.84 -2.35 -18.73
N GLY A 257 11.97 -2.10 -17.42
CA GLY A 257 12.53 -0.85 -16.90
C GLY A 257 13.93 -0.53 -17.41
N ALA A 258 14.75 -1.57 -17.63
CA ALA A 258 16.09 -1.45 -18.20
C ALA A 258 16.07 -0.89 -19.64
N ASP A 259 15.08 -1.30 -20.44
CA ASP A 259 14.91 -0.81 -21.81
C ASP A 259 14.56 0.69 -21.84
N VAL A 260 13.71 1.11 -20.90
CA VAL A 260 13.35 2.52 -20.72
C VAL A 260 14.57 3.34 -20.30
N ALA A 261 15.35 2.85 -19.33
CA ALA A 261 16.56 3.53 -18.88
C ALA A 261 17.59 3.67 -20.02
N GLU A 262 17.77 2.63 -20.83
CA GLU A 262 18.65 2.64 -21.99
C GLU A 262 18.20 3.66 -23.05
N ALA A 263 16.91 3.64 -23.41
CA ALA A 263 16.35 4.57 -24.39
C ALA A 263 16.40 6.02 -23.88
N ALA A 264 16.11 6.24 -22.60
CA ALA A 264 16.19 7.56 -21.96
C ALA A 264 17.62 8.11 -21.99
N ARG A 265 18.63 7.29 -21.69
CA ARG A 265 20.04 7.70 -21.72
C ARG A 265 20.48 8.15 -23.12
N LYS A 266 20.07 7.42 -24.17
CA LYS A 266 20.36 7.78 -25.57
C LYS A 266 19.72 9.10 -25.96
N ALA A 267 18.46 9.30 -25.57
CA ALA A 267 17.72 10.53 -25.85
C ALA A 267 18.30 11.74 -25.10
N ALA A 268 18.68 11.59 -23.84
CA ALA A 268 19.31 12.66 -23.05
C ALA A 268 20.65 13.08 -23.65
N ALA A 269 21.49 12.11 -24.04
CA ALA A 269 22.76 12.39 -24.71
C ALA A 269 22.56 13.15 -26.03
N LEU A 270 21.47 12.88 -26.77
CA LEU A 270 21.13 13.62 -28.00
C LEU A 270 20.67 15.05 -27.70
N ALA A 271 19.79 15.24 -26.71
CA ALA A 271 19.32 16.56 -26.31
C ALA A 271 20.47 17.48 -25.85
N ASN A 272 21.44 16.93 -25.11
CA ASN A 272 22.61 17.68 -24.66
C ASN A 272 23.54 18.12 -25.79
N ARG A 273 23.70 17.29 -26.84
CA ARG A 273 24.46 17.69 -28.03
C ARG A 273 23.76 18.84 -28.77
N TRP A 274 22.44 18.77 -28.92
CA TRP A 274 21.65 19.85 -29.52
C TRP A 274 21.73 21.15 -28.73
N ALA A 275 21.73 21.08 -27.39
CA ALA A 275 21.91 22.23 -26.53
C ALA A 275 23.28 22.89 -26.75
N ALA A 276 24.35 22.09 -26.75
CA ALA A 276 25.72 22.59 -26.95
C ALA A 276 25.90 23.26 -28.32
N GLU A 277 25.37 22.66 -29.40
CA GLU A 277 25.39 23.27 -30.74
C GLU A 277 24.69 24.63 -30.76
N LYS A 278 23.57 24.75 -30.04
CA LYS A 278 22.80 25.99 -29.96
C LYS A 278 23.53 27.09 -29.17
N ASP A 279 24.23 26.73 -28.11
CA ASP A 279 25.04 27.66 -27.31
C ASP A 279 26.27 28.13 -28.10
N GLU A 280 26.89 27.26 -28.90
CA GLU A 280 27.98 27.64 -29.83
C GLU A 280 27.51 28.62 -30.92
N LEU A 281 26.25 28.53 -31.34
CA LEU A 281 25.64 29.40 -32.35
C LEU A 281 25.16 30.76 -31.77
N ASN A 282 25.15 30.93 -30.44
CA ASN A 282 24.60 32.10 -29.77
C ASN A 282 25.41 32.43 -28.48
N PRO A 283 26.68 32.87 -28.63
CA PRO A 283 27.64 33.02 -27.53
C PRO A 283 27.33 34.15 -26.53
#